data_AF-A0A923EIR1-F1
#
_entry.id   AF-A0A923EIR1-F1
#
_cell.length_a   1.000
_cell.length_b   1.000
_cell.length_c   1.000
_cell.angle_alpha   90.00
_cell.angle_beta   90.00
_cell.angle_gamma   90.00
#
_symmetry.space_group_name_H-M   'P 1'
#
loop_
_entity.id
_entity.type
_entity.pdbx_description
1 polymer ?
#
loop_
_entity_poly.entity_id
_entity_poly.type
_entity_poly.pdbx_seq_one_letter_code
_entity_poly.pdbx_strand_id
1 'polypeptide(L)'
;MNDQVKNKRGISLSTQILIGLTLGLFVGLFFGDRASVLAIVSRAYIGLIQMSILPYMVVSLMLGIGSLSYEKAGKLAITGGIVLVASWFLAFTIVFLMPFAFPSMESGSFFSTSLVEVAEVDFIDLYIPVNPFSSLARTVVPAAAVFSVIFGIALIGVETKQSLLELLTATSKTLTRIAMMVVKITPIGVFAIAANASGTMTIEEFGRLQSYIIPFIAATLLLVFWILPGLAAAITPFSYREILKSARDALATGFVTGNLFITLPMIVENAKTLFEDRKIKNDDADNYIEVLVPTSFNFPNIGKLLTLFFVLFAGWFVGKNIALADYPGFAVIGLFTLFGGVDLALPFLLDQMQIPSDMYELYVVTGVLNSWFATLLAVMNLYAFTLVATCAATGVMKINWSRISRFAIISLVIFVAFLLGMRFLLSEMVSKEDIQRRTLMQSVASCG
;
A
#
# COMPACT_ATOMS: atom_id res chain seq x y z
N MET A 1 -18.96 -22.45 -25.29
CA MET A 1 -20.32 -22.77 -24.81
C MET A 1 -20.89 -21.49 -24.23
N ASN A 2 -21.88 -20.90 -24.93
CA ASN A 2 -22.53 -19.65 -24.56
C ASN A 2 -23.38 -19.85 -23.30
N ASP A 3 -23.00 -19.22 -22.19
CA ASP A 3 -23.89 -19.05 -21.04
C ASP A 3 -24.02 -17.56 -20.70
N GLN A 4 -25.00 -16.95 -21.37
CA GLN A 4 -26.03 -16.09 -20.77
C GLN A 4 -25.59 -15.29 -19.52
N VAL A 5 -25.03 -14.10 -19.75
CA VAL A 5 -24.97 -13.03 -18.74
C VAL A 5 -26.41 -12.59 -18.43
N LYS A 6 -27.05 -13.29 -17.48
CA LYS A 6 -28.26 -12.79 -16.84
C LYS A 6 -27.90 -11.53 -16.06
N ASN A 7 -28.32 -10.40 -16.61
CA ASN A 7 -28.38 -9.09 -15.96
C ASN A 7 -29.21 -9.20 -14.66
N LYS A 8 -28.57 -9.50 -13.53
CA LYS A 8 -29.18 -9.31 -12.21
C LYS A 8 -28.90 -7.88 -11.77
N ARG A 9 -29.96 -7.10 -11.59
CA ARG A 9 -29.98 -5.79 -10.91
C ARG A 9 -29.61 -5.93 -9.42
N GLY A 10 -28.41 -6.43 -9.13
CA GLY A 10 -27.84 -6.48 -7.79
C GLY A 10 -26.98 -5.24 -7.55
N ILE A 11 -26.92 -4.80 -6.29
CA ILE A 11 -25.97 -3.76 -5.86
C ILE A 11 -24.55 -4.27 -6.16
N SER A 12 -23.71 -3.44 -6.79
CA SER A 12 -22.32 -3.82 -7.12
C SER A 12 -21.52 -4.22 -5.88
N LEU A 13 -20.56 -5.13 -6.02
CA LEU A 13 -19.69 -5.58 -4.93
C LEU A 13 -19.05 -4.40 -4.19
N SER A 14 -18.51 -3.42 -4.93
CA SER A 14 -17.90 -2.21 -4.37
C SER A 14 -18.86 -1.42 -3.48
N THR A 15 -20.15 -1.38 -3.85
CA THR A 15 -21.18 -0.71 -3.04
C THR A 15 -21.57 -1.53 -1.81
N GLN A 16 -21.64 -2.87 -1.92
CA GLN A 16 -21.87 -3.75 -0.77
C GLN A 16 -20.75 -3.63 0.26
N ILE A 17 -19.51 -3.56 -0.22
CA ILE A 17 -18.31 -3.32 0.57
C ILE A 17 -18.40 -1.96 1.29
N LEU A 18 -18.78 -0.90 0.58
CA LEU A 18 -18.96 0.44 1.17
C LEU A 18 -20.07 0.47 2.24
N ILE A 19 -21.17 -0.24 2.00
CA ILE A 19 -22.25 -0.40 2.98
C ILE A 19 -21.73 -1.14 4.22
N GLY A 20 -21.02 -2.26 4.04
CA GLY A 20 -20.41 -3.02 5.14
C GLY A 20 -19.45 -2.17 5.97
N LEU A 21 -18.61 -1.39 5.32
CA LEU A 21 -17.69 -0.43 5.97
C LEU A 21 -18.46 0.58 6.82
N THR A 22 -19.44 1.24 6.21
CA THR A 22 -20.22 2.31 6.86
C THR A 22 -20.95 1.76 8.08
N LEU A 23 -21.65 0.63 7.92
CA LEU A 23 -22.33 -0.05 9.02
C LEU A 23 -21.35 -0.51 10.11
N GLY A 24 -20.17 -1.00 9.72
CA GLY A 24 -19.14 -1.42 10.67
C GLY A 24 -18.66 -0.24 11.52
N LEU A 25 -18.32 0.88 10.89
CA LEU A 25 -17.95 2.12 11.59
C LEU A 25 -19.04 2.58 12.56
N PHE A 26 -20.30 2.59 12.12
CA PHE A 26 -21.43 2.91 13.01
C PHE A 26 -21.50 1.96 14.20
N VAL A 27 -21.39 0.65 13.99
CA VAL A 27 -21.43 -0.32 15.08
C VAL A 27 -20.27 -0.15 16.05
N GLY A 28 -19.04 0.06 15.57
CA GLY A 28 -17.90 0.27 16.47
C GLY A 28 -18.05 1.56 17.29
N LEU A 29 -18.39 2.68 16.65
CA LEU A 29 -18.55 3.96 17.35
C LEU A 29 -19.68 3.97 18.40
N PHE A 30 -20.79 3.28 18.13
CA PHE A 30 -21.94 3.25 19.06
C PHE A 30 -21.83 2.19 20.15
N PHE A 31 -21.22 1.04 19.85
CA PHE A 31 -21.13 -0.08 20.79
C PHE A 31 -19.78 -0.16 21.53
N GLY A 32 -18.78 0.62 21.11
CA GLY A 32 -17.45 0.70 21.74
C GLY A 32 -16.82 -0.68 21.91
N ASP A 33 -16.29 -0.96 23.10
CA ASP A 33 -15.62 -2.22 23.44
C ASP A 33 -16.45 -3.47 23.17
N ARG A 34 -17.79 -3.39 23.16
CA ARG A 34 -18.66 -4.55 22.84
C ARG A 34 -18.52 -5.00 21.38
N ALA A 35 -18.05 -4.13 20.48
CA ALA A 35 -17.76 -4.48 19.10
C ALA A 35 -16.54 -5.43 18.97
N SER A 36 -15.73 -5.58 20.02
CA SER A 36 -14.57 -6.51 20.05
C SER A 36 -14.94 -7.98 19.82
N VAL A 37 -16.20 -8.37 20.03
CA VAL A 37 -16.71 -9.72 19.70
C VAL A 37 -16.54 -10.02 18.20
N LEU A 38 -16.59 -8.98 17.34
CA LEU A 38 -16.37 -9.11 15.90
C LEU A 38 -14.90 -9.36 15.53
N ALA A 39 -13.95 -9.26 16.47
CA ALA A 39 -12.54 -9.61 16.26
C ALA A 39 -12.38 -11.05 15.74
N ILE A 40 -13.22 -11.98 16.18
CA ILE A 40 -13.18 -13.38 15.71
C ILE A 40 -13.48 -13.44 14.21
N VAL A 41 -14.51 -12.73 13.76
CA VAL A 41 -14.91 -12.67 12.35
C VAL A 41 -13.86 -11.94 11.51
N SER A 42 -13.31 -10.84 12.03
CA SER A 42 -12.20 -10.09 11.43
C SER A 42 -10.98 -11.00 11.20
N ARG A 43 -10.51 -11.69 12.25
CA ARG A 43 -9.38 -12.63 12.18
C ARG A 43 -9.64 -13.80 11.22
N ALA A 44 -10.83 -14.39 11.28
CA ALA A 44 -11.20 -15.49 10.39
C ALA A 44 -11.17 -15.05 8.92
N TYR A 45 -11.72 -13.87 8.62
CA TYR A 45 -11.71 -13.32 7.26
C TYR A 45 -10.28 -13.03 6.77
N ILE A 46 -9.44 -12.41 7.59
CA ILE A 46 -8.02 -12.16 7.25
C ILE A 46 -7.28 -13.48 6.99
N GLY A 47 -7.51 -14.50 7.83
CA GLY A 47 -6.92 -15.83 7.65
C GLY A 47 -7.35 -16.51 6.36
N LEU A 48 -8.65 -16.49 6.02
CA LEU A 48 -9.17 -17.04 4.76
C LEU A 48 -8.53 -16.39 3.53
N ILE A 49 -8.33 -15.08 3.60
CA ILE A 49 -7.63 -14.30 2.57
C ILE A 49 -6.18 -14.76 2.47
N GLN A 50 -5.41 -14.70 3.57
CA GLN A 50 -3.99 -15.05 3.60
C GLN A 50 -3.70 -16.49 3.14
N MET A 51 -4.58 -17.44 3.49
CA MET A 51 -4.49 -18.85 3.09
C MET A 51 -4.38 -19.04 1.57
N SER A 52 -5.12 -18.26 0.79
CA SER A 52 -5.15 -18.39 -0.68
C SER A 52 -4.01 -17.65 -1.38
N ILE A 53 -3.51 -16.59 -0.75
CA ILE A 53 -2.69 -15.56 -1.39
C ILE A 53 -1.20 -15.91 -1.40
N LEU A 54 -0.66 -16.38 -0.29
CA LEU A 54 0.77 -16.70 -0.20
C LEU A 54 1.15 -17.82 -1.20
N PRO A 55 0.37 -18.93 -1.29
CA PRO A 55 0.60 -19.93 -2.34
C PRO A 55 0.40 -19.36 -3.75
N TYR A 56 -0.62 -18.51 -3.96
CA TYR A 56 -0.89 -17.90 -5.26
C TYR A 56 0.30 -17.09 -5.76
N MET A 57 0.88 -16.25 -4.91
CA MET A 57 2.03 -15.42 -5.24
C MET A 57 3.22 -16.27 -5.68
N VAL A 58 3.58 -17.31 -4.92
CA VAL A 58 4.70 -18.21 -5.25
C VAL A 58 4.48 -18.84 -6.62
N VAL A 59 3.33 -19.47 -6.83
CA VAL A 59 2.99 -20.13 -8.09
C VAL A 59 2.97 -19.13 -9.24
N SER A 60 2.40 -17.94 -9.04
CA SER A 60 2.28 -16.92 -10.07
C SER A 60 3.62 -16.31 -10.48
N LEU A 61 4.57 -16.15 -9.55
CA LEU A 61 5.93 -15.69 -9.86
C LEU A 61 6.71 -16.73 -10.65
N MET A 62 6.68 -17.99 -10.19
CA MET A 62 7.33 -19.11 -10.86
C MET A 62 6.77 -19.29 -12.29
N LEU A 63 5.44 -19.31 -12.41
CA LEU A 63 4.72 -19.41 -13.69
C LEU A 63 5.03 -18.23 -14.60
N GLY A 64 4.85 -17.01 -14.09
CA GLY A 64 5.02 -15.79 -14.84
C GLY A 64 6.42 -15.72 -15.45
N ILE A 65 7.46 -15.74 -14.62
CA ILE A 65 8.83 -15.60 -15.10
C ILE A 65 9.26 -16.81 -15.95
N GLY A 66 8.91 -18.03 -15.54
CA GLY A 66 9.29 -19.26 -16.26
C GLY A 66 8.63 -19.41 -17.64
N SER A 67 7.48 -18.76 -17.86
CA SER A 67 6.80 -18.72 -19.16
C SER A 67 7.49 -17.82 -20.19
N LEU A 68 8.37 -16.91 -19.75
CA LEU A 68 9.06 -15.98 -20.62
C LEU A 68 10.32 -16.60 -21.26
N SER A 69 10.79 -15.99 -22.34
CA SER A 69 12.15 -16.17 -22.85
C SER A 69 13.14 -15.27 -22.09
N TYR A 70 14.44 -15.62 -22.07
CA TYR A 70 15.47 -14.78 -21.43
C TYR A 70 15.46 -13.32 -21.91
N GLU A 71 15.28 -13.08 -23.21
CA GLU A 71 15.20 -11.72 -23.77
C GLU A 71 14.02 -10.94 -23.19
N LYS A 72 12.82 -11.51 -23.23
CA LYS A 72 11.60 -10.91 -22.64
C LYS A 72 11.74 -10.69 -21.13
N ALA A 73 12.31 -11.63 -20.40
CA ALA A 73 12.55 -11.50 -18.96
C ALA A 73 13.54 -10.36 -18.65
N GLY A 74 14.65 -10.27 -19.39
CA GLY A 74 15.61 -9.18 -19.25
C GLY A 74 15.01 -7.81 -19.59
N LYS A 75 14.24 -7.72 -20.68
CA LYS A 75 13.51 -6.50 -21.05
C LYS A 75 12.52 -6.09 -19.96
N LEU A 76 11.79 -7.05 -19.39
CA LEU A 76 10.84 -6.80 -18.31
C LEU A 76 11.55 -6.34 -17.03
N ALA A 77 12.68 -6.96 -16.68
CA ALA A 77 13.46 -6.58 -15.51
C ALA A 77 13.99 -5.13 -15.61
N ILE A 78 14.51 -4.75 -16.79
CA ILE A 78 15.00 -3.38 -17.03
C ILE A 78 13.84 -2.38 -17.00
N THR A 79 12.79 -2.61 -17.79
CA THR A 79 11.66 -1.67 -17.90
C THR A 79 10.88 -1.57 -16.59
N GLY A 80 10.55 -2.70 -15.96
CA GLY A 80 9.92 -2.74 -14.64
C GLY A 80 10.80 -2.13 -13.55
N GLY A 81 12.11 -2.41 -13.57
CA GLY A 81 13.07 -1.82 -12.63
C GLY A 81 13.13 -0.30 -12.70
N ILE A 82 13.17 0.28 -13.91
CA ILE A 82 13.13 1.73 -14.11
C ILE A 82 11.85 2.34 -13.55
N VAL A 83 10.69 1.74 -13.85
CA VAL A 83 9.38 2.23 -13.35
C VAL A 83 9.30 2.11 -11.83
N LEU A 84 9.88 1.05 -11.24
CA LEU A 84 9.92 0.84 -9.80
C LEU A 84 10.76 1.91 -9.11
N VAL A 85 11.99 2.13 -9.58
CA VAL A 85 12.89 3.18 -9.05
C VAL A 85 12.26 4.56 -9.18
N ALA A 86 11.61 4.85 -10.31
CA ALA A 86 10.87 6.11 -10.49
C ALA A 86 9.70 6.25 -9.48
N SER A 87 9.00 5.16 -9.17
CA SER A 87 7.92 5.14 -8.18
C SER A 87 8.45 5.35 -6.76
N TRP A 88 9.60 4.77 -6.41
CA TRP A 88 10.28 5.02 -5.13
C TRP A 88 10.76 6.45 -5.00
N PHE A 89 11.37 7.00 -6.06
CA PHE A 89 11.79 8.39 -6.08
C PHE A 89 10.61 9.34 -5.85
N LEU A 90 9.47 9.09 -6.51
CA LEU A 90 8.24 9.84 -6.29
C LEU A 90 7.76 9.70 -4.84
N ALA A 91 7.72 8.49 -4.29
CA ALA A 91 7.29 8.25 -2.91
C ALA A 91 8.14 9.01 -1.90
N PHE A 92 9.47 8.88 -1.99
CA PHE A 92 10.41 9.55 -1.08
C PHE A 92 10.36 11.06 -1.23
N THR A 93 10.20 11.58 -2.45
CA THR A 93 10.01 13.01 -2.68
C THR A 93 8.80 13.52 -1.89
N ILE A 94 7.67 12.82 -1.94
CA ILE A 94 6.48 13.20 -1.18
C ILE A 94 6.75 13.07 0.32
N VAL A 95 7.26 11.92 0.79
CA VAL A 95 7.55 11.68 2.22
C VAL A 95 8.45 12.75 2.80
N PHE A 96 9.49 13.18 2.08
CA PHE A 96 10.44 14.20 2.55
C PHE A 96 9.94 15.63 2.45
N LEU A 97 8.92 15.88 1.62
CA LEU A 97 8.30 17.20 1.55
C LEU A 97 7.14 17.37 2.53
N MET A 98 6.54 16.27 3.00
CA MET A 98 5.44 16.31 3.96
C MET A 98 5.76 17.01 5.30
N PRO A 99 6.97 16.91 5.88
CA PRO A 99 7.31 17.64 7.10
C PRO A 99 7.18 19.17 6.98
N PHE A 100 7.27 19.74 5.78
CA PHE A 100 7.03 21.18 5.58
C PHE A 100 5.57 21.60 5.81
N ALA A 101 4.64 20.63 5.87
CA ALA A 101 3.27 20.88 6.31
C ALA A 101 3.17 21.09 7.83
N PHE A 102 4.16 20.68 8.62
CA PHE A 102 4.08 20.82 10.07
C PHE A 102 4.44 22.24 10.53
N PRO A 103 3.69 22.82 11.50
CA PRO A 103 4.07 24.08 12.11
C PRO A 103 5.33 23.92 12.98
N SER A 104 6.09 25.00 13.15
CA SER A 104 7.20 25.03 14.10
C SER A 104 6.65 24.95 15.52
N MET A 105 6.91 23.86 16.24
CA MET A 105 6.57 23.76 17.66
C MET A 105 7.66 24.41 18.52
N GLU A 106 7.27 25.28 19.45
CA GLU A 106 8.10 25.63 20.60
C GLU A 106 8.03 24.47 21.60
N SER A 107 8.85 23.44 21.36
CA SER A 107 9.25 22.39 22.30
C SER A 107 8.14 21.80 23.20
N GLY A 108 7.48 20.74 22.73
CA GLY A 108 6.86 19.75 23.61
C GLY A 108 7.92 18.74 24.03
N SER A 109 8.59 18.97 25.17
CA SER A 109 9.53 18.01 25.77
C SER A 109 8.77 16.80 26.32
N PHE A 110 8.30 15.90 25.44
CA PHE A 110 7.81 14.58 25.81
C PHE A 110 8.97 13.60 25.74
N PHE A 111 9.88 13.68 26.71
CA PHE A 111 10.88 12.63 26.92
C PHE A 111 10.17 11.41 27.51
N SER A 112 10.07 10.33 26.73
CA SER A 112 9.76 8.99 27.23
C SER A 112 11.07 8.19 27.24
N THR A 113 11.43 7.63 28.40
CA THR A 113 12.68 6.88 28.60
C THR A 113 12.57 5.40 28.25
N SER A 114 11.55 5.01 27.48
CA SER A 114 11.30 3.62 27.13
C SER A 114 12.29 3.15 26.06
N LEU A 115 13.43 2.61 26.49
CA LEU A 115 14.32 1.81 25.66
C LEU A 115 13.65 0.44 25.44
N VAL A 116 12.91 0.29 24.34
CA VAL A 116 12.48 -1.04 23.88
C VAL A 116 13.68 -1.69 23.19
N GLU A 117 14.03 -2.92 23.58
CA GLU A 117 14.95 -3.75 22.80
C GLU A 117 14.35 -3.95 21.40
N VAL A 118 14.87 -3.23 20.42
CA VAL A 118 14.53 -3.46 19.02
C VAL A 118 15.30 -4.68 18.55
N ALA A 119 14.56 -5.68 18.06
CA ALA A 119 15.16 -6.87 17.47
C ALA A 119 16.08 -6.46 16.30
N GLU A 120 17.33 -6.91 16.33
CA GLU A 120 18.25 -6.74 15.19
C GLU A 120 17.63 -7.37 13.94
N VAL A 121 17.53 -6.58 12.87
CA VAL A 121 17.00 -7.04 11.59
C VAL A 121 18.12 -7.75 10.85
N ASP A 122 18.10 -9.08 10.83
CA ASP A 122 18.99 -9.85 9.96
C ASP A 122 18.48 -9.81 8.51
N PHE A 123 19.10 -8.93 7.72
CA PHE A 123 18.79 -8.78 6.30
C PHE A 123 19.14 -10.02 5.47
N ILE A 124 20.08 -10.88 5.91
CA ILE A 124 20.40 -12.11 5.20
C ILE A 124 19.21 -13.07 5.33
N ASP A 125 18.74 -13.31 6.55
CA ASP A 125 17.60 -14.20 6.81
C ASP A 125 16.28 -13.65 6.23
N LEU A 126 16.15 -12.32 6.15
CA LEU A 126 14.95 -11.68 5.59
C LEU A 126 14.79 -11.94 4.08
N TYR A 127 15.89 -12.02 3.33
CA TYR A 127 15.88 -12.10 1.86
C TYR A 127 16.38 -13.43 1.29
N ILE A 128 17.32 -14.09 1.95
CA ILE A 128 17.93 -15.33 1.47
C ILE A 128 17.38 -16.50 2.29
N PRO A 129 16.39 -17.25 1.77
CA PRO A 129 15.87 -18.40 2.48
C PRO A 129 16.89 -19.53 2.47
N VAL A 130 17.38 -19.94 3.64
CA VAL A 130 18.05 -21.25 3.80
C VAL A 130 17.08 -22.41 3.53
N ASN A 131 15.78 -22.19 3.76
CA ASN A 131 14.71 -23.13 3.48
C ASN A 131 13.44 -22.39 3.00
N PRO A 132 13.08 -22.47 1.71
CA PRO A 132 11.92 -21.75 1.17
C PRO A 132 10.59 -22.22 1.77
N PHE A 133 10.47 -23.50 2.17
CA PHE A 133 9.28 -24.00 2.83
C PHE A 133 9.11 -23.43 4.24
N SER A 134 10.21 -23.27 4.98
CA SER A 134 10.20 -22.59 6.27
C SER A 134 9.79 -21.13 6.12
N SER A 135 10.33 -20.42 5.12
CA SER A 135 9.95 -19.04 4.82
C SER A 135 8.46 -18.91 4.50
N LEU A 136 7.89 -19.85 3.74
CA LEU A 136 6.46 -19.89 3.48
C LEU A 136 5.64 -20.17 4.75
N ALA A 137 6.05 -21.14 5.56
CA ALA A 137 5.36 -21.47 6.80
C ALA A 137 5.38 -20.32 7.82
N ARG A 138 6.47 -19.54 7.84
CA ARG A 138 6.66 -18.38 8.72
C ARG A 138 6.18 -17.06 8.12
N THR A 139 5.60 -17.07 6.92
CA THR A 139 5.13 -15.86 6.21
C THR A 139 6.26 -14.84 5.98
N VAL A 140 7.49 -15.30 5.75
CA VAL A 140 8.62 -14.46 5.32
C VAL A 140 8.50 -14.21 3.82
N VAL A 141 7.62 -13.28 3.48
CA VAL A 141 7.23 -12.94 2.10
C VAL A 141 8.43 -12.59 1.20
N PRO A 142 9.40 -11.75 1.62
CA PRO A 142 10.52 -11.39 0.75
C PRO A 142 11.37 -12.60 0.36
N ALA A 143 11.75 -13.43 1.32
CA ALA A 143 12.51 -14.65 1.07
C ALA A 143 11.76 -15.62 0.14
N ALA A 144 10.45 -15.80 0.35
CA ALA A 144 9.61 -16.61 -0.53
C ALA A 144 9.56 -16.05 -1.97
N ALA A 145 9.50 -14.73 -2.13
CA ALA A 145 9.50 -14.08 -3.43
C ALA A 145 10.83 -14.23 -4.16
N VAL A 146 11.96 -14.02 -3.47
CA VAL A 146 13.32 -14.20 -4.03
C VAL A 146 13.49 -15.63 -4.56
N PHE A 147 13.12 -16.63 -3.76
CA PHE A 147 13.14 -18.02 -4.20
C PHE A 147 12.27 -18.26 -5.45
N SER A 148 11.05 -17.72 -5.47
CA SER A 148 10.11 -17.90 -6.59
C SER A 148 10.61 -17.26 -7.89
N VAL A 149 11.28 -16.10 -7.79
CA VAL A 149 11.90 -15.41 -8.93
C VAL A 149 13.08 -16.23 -9.47
N ILE A 150 13.99 -16.69 -8.60
CA ILE A 150 15.13 -17.52 -9.01
C ILE A 150 14.65 -18.81 -9.66
N PHE A 151 13.64 -19.46 -9.07
CA PHE A 151 13.01 -20.65 -9.65
C PHE A 151 12.44 -20.36 -11.03
N GLY A 152 11.70 -19.26 -11.19
CA GLY A 152 11.15 -18.84 -12.49
C GLY A 152 12.24 -18.59 -13.53
N ILE A 153 13.33 -17.89 -13.17
CA ILE A 153 14.47 -17.65 -14.08
C ILE A 153 15.12 -18.97 -14.49
N ALA A 154 15.39 -19.87 -13.55
CA ALA A 154 15.95 -21.18 -13.84
C ALA A 154 15.04 -22.00 -14.76
N LEU A 155 13.72 -21.93 -14.54
CA LEU A 155 12.72 -22.63 -15.34
C LEU A 155 12.72 -22.20 -16.81
N ILE A 156 13.14 -20.96 -17.13
CA ILE A 156 13.26 -20.49 -18.53
C ILE A 156 14.14 -21.43 -19.36
N GLY A 157 15.24 -21.93 -18.77
CA GLY A 157 16.25 -22.76 -19.44
C GLY A 157 15.97 -24.27 -19.41
N VAL A 158 14.87 -24.73 -18.81
CA VAL A 158 14.55 -26.17 -18.71
C VAL A 158 13.81 -26.64 -19.96
N GLU A 159 14.33 -27.67 -20.64
CA GLU A 159 13.75 -28.19 -21.89
C GLU A 159 12.35 -28.78 -21.71
N THR A 160 12.10 -29.45 -20.58
CA THR A 160 10.80 -30.08 -20.23
C THR A 160 9.87 -29.18 -19.42
N LYS A 161 10.11 -27.85 -19.43
CA LYS A 161 9.37 -26.90 -18.60
C LYS A 161 7.87 -26.88 -18.85
N GLN A 162 7.41 -27.25 -20.05
CA GLN A 162 6.01 -27.14 -20.45
C GLN A 162 5.07 -27.91 -19.51
N SER A 163 5.41 -29.14 -19.12
CA SER A 163 4.60 -29.94 -18.19
C SER A 163 4.48 -29.27 -16.82
N LEU A 164 5.56 -28.64 -16.34
CA LEU A 164 5.55 -27.91 -15.08
C LEU A 164 4.77 -26.59 -15.20
N LEU A 165 4.91 -25.85 -16.31
CA LEU A 165 4.14 -24.64 -16.57
C LEU A 165 2.63 -24.92 -16.63
N GLU A 166 2.21 -26.05 -17.22
CA GLU A 166 0.81 -26.47 -17.24
C GLU A 166 0.27 -26.77 -15.83
N LEU A 167 1.06 -27.46 -15.00
CA LEU A 167 0.74 -27.71 -13.59
C LEU A 167 0.63 -26.39 -12.80
N LEU A 168 1.61 -25.50 -12.95
CA LEU A 168 1.61 -24.18 -12.30
C LEU A 168 0.42 -23.33 -12.77
N THR A 169 0.05 -23.40 -14.05
CA THR A 169 -1.12 -22.72 -14.61
C THR A 169 -2.42 -23.24 -13.98
N ALA A 170 -2.60 -24.56 -13.92
CA ALA A 170 -3.77 -25.16 -13.29
C ALA A 170 -3.87 -24.78 -11.79
N THR A 171 -2.73 -24.78 -11.11
CA THR A 171 -2.61 -24.38 -9.70
C THR A 171 -2.96 -22.91 -9.50
N SER A 172 -2.39 -22.01 -10.33
CA SER A 172 -2.67 -20.57 -10.29
C SER A 172 -4.15 -20.26 -10.52
N LYS A 173 -4.78 -20.89 -11.53
CA LYS A 173 -6.22 -20.77 -11.79
C LYS A 173 -7.07 -21.27 -10.63
N THR A 174 -6.65 -22.36 -9.99
CA THR A 174 -7.36 -22.92 -8.82
C THR A 174 -7.27 -21.97 -7.63
N LEU A 175 -6.08 -21.44 -7.32
CA LEU A 175 -5.86 -20.48 -6.25
C LEU A 175 -6.60 -19.17 -6.50
N THR A 176 -6.64 -18.69 -7.75
CA THR A 176 -7.44 -17.54 -8.18
C THR A 176 -8.94 -17.80 -7.91
N ARG A 177 -9.44 -18.99 -8.23
CA ARG A 177 -10.84 -19.35 -7.97
C ARG A 177 -11.16 -19.38 -6.47
N ILE A 178 -10.24 -19.87 -5.63
CA ILE A 178 -10.38 -19.82 -4.17
C ILE A 178 -10.44 -18.36 -3.71
N ALA A 179 -9.51 -17.50 -4.15
CA ALA A 179 -9.52 -16.08 -3.82
C ALA A 179 -10.84 -15.40 -4.20
N MET A 180 -11.37 -15.68 -5.39
CA MET A 180 -12.67 -15.16 -5.85
C MET A 180 -13.86 -15.66 -5.03
N MET A 181 -13.78 -16.84 -4.39
CA MET A 181 -14.78 -17.30 -3.44
C MET A 181 -14.73 -16.48 -2.15
N VAL A 182 -13.53 -16.18 -1.64
CA VAL A 182 -13.36 -15.35 -0.43
C VAL A 182 -13.79 -13.90 -0.68
N VAL A 183 -13.57 -13.37 -1.89
CA VAL A 183 -14.03 -12.01 -2.27
C VAL A 183 -15.56 -11.85 -2.12
N LYS A 184 -16.35 -12.92 -2.29
CA LYS A 184 -17.81 -12.85 -2.13
C LYS A 184 -18.25 -12.59 -0.69
N ILE A 185 -17.45 -12.97 0.30
CA ILE A 185 -17.74 -12.73 1.72
C ILE A 185 -17.09 -11.44 2.25
N THR A 186 -16.36 -10.71 1.40
CA THR A 186 -15.69 -9.45 1.75
C THR A 186 -16.61 -8.44 2.46
N PRO A 187 -17.86 -8.18 2.04
CA PRO A 187 -18.71 -7.22 2.74
C PRO A 187 -18.90 -7.52 4.24
N ILE A 188 -18.97 -8.80 4.61
CA ILE A 188 -19.12 -9.26 6.00
C ILE A 188 -17.80 -9.10 6.76
N GLY A 189 -16.69 -9.53 6.14
CA GLY A 189 -15.36 -9.39 6.74
C GLY A 189 -14.98 -7.94 7.01
N VAL A 190 -15.26 -7.07 6.05
CA VAL A 190 -15.09 -5.62 6.13
C VAL A 190 -15.89 -5.02 7.27
N PHE A 191 -17.17 -5.38 7.39
CA PHE A 191 -18.02 -4.91 8.47
C PHE A 191 -17.39 -5.24 9.83
N ALA A 192 -16.93 -6.48 10.01
CA ALA A 192 -16.30 -6.93 11.25
C ALA A 192 -14.97 -6.21 11.53
N ILE A 193 -14.13 -6.00 10.52
CA ILE A 193 -12.86 -5.25 10.65
C ILE A 193 -13.15 -3.81 11.09
N ALA A 194 -14.03 -3.12 10.37
CA ALA A 194 -14.36 -1.71 10.64
C ALA A 194 -15.02 -1.51 12.00
N ALA A 195 -15.92 -2.41 12.40
CA ALA A 195 -16.58 -2.36 13.71
C ALA A 195 -15.62 -2.63 14.86
N ASN A 196 -14.78 -3.67 14.74
CA ASN A 196 -13.77 -3.96 15.75
C ASN A 196 -12.79 -2.79 15.91
N ALA A 197 -12.29 -2.27 14.79
CA ALA A 197 -11.35 -1.15 14.77
C ALA A 197 -11.91 0.11 15.42
N SER A 198 -13.09 0.56 14.99
CA SER A 198 -13.68 1.80 15.50
C SER A 198 -14.24 1.69 16.92
N GLY A 199 -14.52 0.48 17.40
CA GLY A 199 -15.00 0.25 18.76
C GLY A 199 -13.91 0.21 19.83
N THR A 200 -12.68 -0.15 19.47
CA THR A 200 -11.54 -0.24 20.42
C THR A 200 -10.64 1.00 20.42
N MET A 201 -10.96 2.03 19.63
CA MET A 201 -10.20 3.29 19.58
C MET A 201 -10.84 4.33 20.50
N THR A 202 -10.06 5.03 21.33
CA THR A 202 -10.57 6.12 22.16
C THR A 202 -10.62 7.45 21.40
N ILE A 203 -11.58 8.32 21.74
CA ILE A 203 -11.75 9.64 21.11
C ILE A 203 -10.56 10.57 21.42
N GLU A 204 -9.92 10.43 22.59
CA GLU A 204 -8.74 11.21 22.98
C GLU A 204 -7.47 10.82 22.20
N GLU A 205 -7.28 9.53 21.90
CA GLU A 205 -6.17 9.08 21.04
C GLU A 205 -6.31 9.63 19.62
N PHE A 206 -7.54 9.69 19.08
CA PHE A 206 -7.80 10.24 17.75
C PHE A 206 -7.47 11.74 17.66
N GLY A 207 -7.80 12.52 18.71
CA GLY A 207 -7.52 13.96 18.77
C GLY A 207 -6.02 14.27 18.66
N ARG A 208 -5.17 13.55 19.40
CA ARG A 208 -3.71 13.77 19.39
C ARG A 208 -3.02 13.35 18.09
N LEU A 209 -3.69 12.51 17.30
CA LEU A 209 -3.15 11.92 16.07
C LEU A 209 -3.64 12.59 14.79
N GLN A 210 -4.59 13.53 14.88
CA GLN A 210 -5.12 14.25 13.73
C GLN A 210 -4.03 14.95 12.89
N SER A 211 -2.96 15.42 13.56
CA SER A 211 -1.81 16.06 12.93
C SER A 211 -1.00 15.12 12.03
N TYR A 212 -1.15 13.81 12.19
CA TYR A 212 -0.59 12.80 11.30
C TYR A 212 -1.62 12.26 10.31
N ILE A 213 -2.80 11.88 10.81
CA ILE A 213 -3.85 11.22 10.02
C ILE A 213 -4.31 12.11 8.86
N ILE A 214 -4.57 13.40 9.11
CA ILE A 214 -5.12 14.30 8.09
C ILE A 214 -4.11 14.50 6.94
N PRO A 215 -2.83 14.87 7.19
CA PRO A 215 -1.86 14.95 6.10
C PRO A 215 -1.66 13.62 5.38
N PHE A 216 -1.61 12.50 6.10
CA PHE A 216 -1.43 11.17 5.50
C PHE A 216 -2.57 10.82 4.55
N ILE A 217 -3.82 10.98 4.98
CA ILE A 217 -5.02 10.73 4.16
C ILE A 217 -5.02 11.66 2.95
N ALA A 218 -4.78 12.95 3.15
CA ALA A 218 -4.85 13.91 2.08
C ALA A 218 -3.73 13.71 1.03
N ALA A 219 -2.51 13.38 1.45
CA ALA A 219 -1.42 12.99 0.56
C ALA A 219 -1.75 11.71 -0.21
N THR A 220 -2.32 10.71 0.46
CA THR A 220 -2.79 9.47 -0.16
C THR A 220 -3.82 9.75 -1.26
N LEU A 221 -4.85 10.55 -0.96
CA LEU A 221 -5.91 10.91 -1.92
C LEU A 221 -5.35 11.68 -3.12
N LEU A 222 -4.42 12.61 -2.87
CA LEU A 222 -3.73 13.33 -3.94
C LEU A 222 -2.93 12.38 -4.84
N LEU A 223 -2.21 11.41 -4.26
CA LEU A 223 -1.45 10.44 -5.04
C LEU A 223 -2.35 9.50 -5.84
N VAL A 224 -3.41 8.97 -5.23
CA VAL A 224 -4.36 8.01 -5.83
C VAL A 224 -5.16 8.65 -6.96
N PHE A 225 -5.73 9.83 -6.72
CA PHE A 225 -6.69 10.40 -7.65
C PHE A 225 -6.09 11.43 -8.59
N TRP A 226 -4.90 11.97 -8.32
CA TRP A 226 -4.29 12.97 -9.20
C TRP A 226 -2.96 12.49 -9.77
N ILE A 227 -1.95 12.29 -8.92
CA ILE A 227 -0.55 12.13 -9.35
C ILE A 227 -0.36 10.85 -10.17
N LEU A 228 -0.70 9.68 -9.61
CA LEU A 228 -0.45 8.38 -10.26
C LEU A 228 -1.23 8.16 -11.56
N PRO A 229 -2.57 8.30 -11.59
CA PRO A 229 -3.32 8.14 -12.84
C PRO A 229 -2.97 9.23 -13.86
N GLY A 230 -2.61 10.43 -13.42
CA GLY A 230 -2.18 11.53 -14.30
C GLY A 230 -0.83 11.26 -14.95
N LEU A 231 0.17 10.82 -14.19
CA LEU A 231 1.47 10.39 -14.71
C LEU A 231 1.33 9.21 -15.67
N ALA A 232 0.58 8.18 -15.27
CA ALA A 232 0.32 7.03 -16.12
C ALA A 232 -0.36 7.44 -17.44
N ALA A 233 -1.37 8.31 -17.41
CA ALA A 233 -2.03 8.82 -18.61
C ALA A 233 -1.14 9.69 -19.51
N ALA A 234 -0.09 10.31 -18.95
CA ALA A 234 0.84 11.14 -19.72
C ALA A 234 1.87 10.33 -20.52
N ILE A 235 2.13 9.08 -20.11
CA ILE A 235 3.14 8.20 -20.72
C ILE A 235 2.55 6.94 -21.39
N THR A 236 1.31 6.57 -21.06
CA THR A 236 0.59 5.44 -21.67
C THR A 236 -0.44 5.93 -22.70
N PRO A 237 -0.93 5.07 -23.60
CA PRO A 237 -2.02 5.41 -24.52
C PRO A 237 -3.41 5.50 -23.85
N PHE A 238 -3.49 5.28 -22.53
CA PHE A 238 -4.73 5.32 -21.77
C PHE A 238 -5.00 6.72 -21.24
N SER A 239 -6.27 7.12 -21.22
CA SER A 239 -6.69 8.38 -20.60
C SER A 239 -6.85 8.22 -19.09
N TYR A 240 -6.71 9.32 -18.36
CA TYR A 240 -6.93 9.38 -16.91
C TYR A 240 -8.26 8.75 -16.46
N ARG A 241 -9.33 9.02 -17.21
CA ARG A 241 -10.67 8.50 -16.89
C ARG A 241 -10.79 7.00 -17.09
N GLU A 242 -10.10 6.45 -18.10
CA GLU A 242 -10.07 5.00 -18.35
C GLU A 242 -9.32 4.28 -17.25
N ILE A 243 -8.17 4.82 -16.82
CA ILE A 243 -7.37 4.26 -15.72
C ILE A 243 -8.20 4.20 -14.44
N LEU A 244 -8.83 5.30 -14.04
CA LEU A 244 -9.66 5.33 -12.82
C LEU A 244 -10.90 4.43 -12.92
N LYS A 245 -11.58 4.43 -14.07
CA LYS A 245 -12.77 3.60 -14.27
C LYS A 245 -12.41 2.12 -14.19
N SER A 246 -11.30 1.71 -14.79
CA SER A 246 -10.84 0.33 -14.78
C SER A 246 -10.33 -0.09 -13.40
N ALA A 247 -9.60 0.77 -12.69
CA ALA A 247 -9.11 0.46 -11.35
C ALA A 247 -10.18 0.47 -10.24
N ARG A 248 -11.37 1.03 -10.49
CA ARG A 248 -12.40 1.33 -9.47
C ARG A 248 -12.70 0.16 -8.53
N ASP A 249 -12.94 -1.02 -9.07
CA ASP A 249 -13.35 -2.17 -8.25
C ASP A 249 -12.19 -2.69 -7.39
N ALA A 250 -10.97 -2.67 -7.92
CA ALA A 250 -9.76 -2.99 -7.16
C ALA A 250 -9.51 -1.94 -6.07
N LEU A 251 -9.66 -0.64 -6.38
CA LEU A 251 -9.48 0.47 -5.43
C LEU A 251 -10.48 0.37 -4.27
N ALA A 252 -11.77 0.16 -4.58
CA ALA A 252 -12.81 0.02 -3.57
C ALA A 252 -12.59 -1.23 -2.72
N THR A 253 -12.25 -2.35 -3.34
CA THR A 253 -11.96 -3.59 -2.59
C THR A 253 -10.75 -3.41 -1.69
N GLY A 254 -9.63 -2.89 -2.21
CA GLY A 254 -8.39 -2.72 -1.46
C GLY A 254 -8.50 -1.70 -0.34
N PHE A 255 -9.14 -0.54 -0.58
CA PHE A 255 -9.37 0.45 0.46
C PHE A 255 -10.06 -0.16 1.66
N VAL A 256 -11.10 -0.94 1.40
CA VAL A 256 -11.98 -1.39 2.46
C VAL A 256 -11.48 -2.66 3.15
N THR A 257 -10.75 -3.51 2.43
CA THR A 257 -10.13 -4.70 3.04
C THR A 257 -8.81 -4.40 3.75
N GLY A 258 -8.17 -3.26 3.48
CA GLY A 258 -6.84 -2.93 4.01
C GLY A 258 -5.75 -3.90 3.56
N ASN A 259 -5.99 -4.64 2.47
CA ASN A 259 -5.08 -5.66 2.00
C ASN A 259 -4.93 -5.65 0.47
N LEU A 260 -3.77 -5.17 0.01
CA LEU A 260 -3.41 -5.09 -1.41
C LEU A 260 -3.48 -6.46 -2.10
N PHE A 261 -3.11 -7.52 -1.41
CA PHE A 261 -3.05 -8.85 -2.00
C PHE A 261 -4.41 -9.33 -2.55
N ILE A 262 -5.52 -8.95 -1.92
CA ILE A 262 -6.88 -9.32 -2.34
C ILE A 262 -7.20 -8.78 -3.75
N THR A 263 -6.59 -7.65 -4.08
CA THR A 263 -6.87 -6.94 -5.33
C THR A 263 -6.01 -7.43 -6.50
N LEU A 264 -4.99 -8.27 -6.27
CA LEU A 264 -4.07 -8.70 -7.33
C LEU A 264 -4.78 -9.35 -8.54
N PRO A 265 -5.71 -10.30 -8.36
CA PRO A 265 -6.42 -10.88 -9.49
C PRO A 265 -7.26 -9.85 -10.24
N MET A 266 -7.85 -8.90 -9.51
CA MET A 266 -8.65 -7.80 -10.08
C MET A 266 -7.76 -6.86 -10.89
N ILE A 267 -6.56 -6.53 -10.39
CA ILE A 267 -5.58 -5.69 -11.09
C ILE A 267 -5.14 -6.36 -12.39
N VAL A 268 -4.84 -7.67 -12.37
CA VAL A 268 -4.48 -8.44 -13.56
C VAL A 268 -5.61 -8.40 -14.59
N GLU A 269 -6.83 -8.76 -14.20
CA GLU A 269 -7.97 -8.80 -15.11
C GLU A 269 -8.31 -7.41 -15.67
N ASN A 270 -8.39 -6.39 -14.81
CA ASN A 270 -8.71 -5.02 -15.21
C ASN A 270 -7.63 -4.41 -16.11
N ALA A 271 -6.37 -4.81 -15.95
CA ALA A 271 -5.30 -4.40 -16.85
C ALA A 271 -5.48 -5.08 -18.22
N LYS A 272 -5.70 -6.39 -18.27
CA LYS A 272 -5.93 -7.12 -19.52
C LYS A 272 -7.11 -6.56 -20.30
N THR A 273 -8.27 -6.42 -19.65
CA THR A 273 -9.47 -5.85 -20.29
C THR A 273 -9.20 -4.44 -20.84
N LEU A 274 -8.45 -3.61 -20.12
CA LEU A 274 -8.12 -2.25 -20.59
C LEU A 274 -7.24 -2.26 -21.86
N PHE A 275 -6.30 -3.20 -21.96
CA PHE A 275 -5.49 -3.38 -23.18
C PHE A 275 -6.32 -3.96 -24.35
N GLU A 276 -7.25 -4.88 -24.06
CA GLU A 276 -8.17 -5.44 -25.04
C GLU A 276 -9.12 -4.39 -25.63
N ASP A 277 -9.71 -3.53 -24.79
CA ASP A 277 -10.64 -2.45 -25.21
C ASP A 277 -9.98 -1.49 -26.22
N ARG A 278 -8.67 -1.30 -26.11
CA ARG A 278 -7.88 -0.46 -27.02
C ARG A 278 -7.34 -1.19 -28.24
N LYS A 279 -7.64 -2.49 -28.40
CA LYS A 279 -7.11 -3.37 -29.44
C LYS A 279 -5.58 -3.37 -29.50
N ILE A 280 -4.92 -3.14 -28.35
CA ILE A 280 -3.45 -3.24 -28.21
C ILE A 280 -3.13 -4.68 -27.79
N LYS A 281 -3.75 -5.65 -28.47
CA LYS A 281 -3.63 -7.06 -28.12
C LYS A 281 -2.35 -7.62 -28.75
N ASN A 282 -1.41 -8.00 -27.90
CA ASN A 282 -0.28 -8.86 -28.21
C ASN A 282 -0.21 -9.87 -27.06
N ASP A 283 -0.03 -11.16 -27.34
CA ASP A 283 0.08 -12.20 -26.30
C ASP A 283 1.16 -11.85 -25.25
N ASP A 284 2.14 -11.04 -25.64
CA ASP A 284 3.17 -10.50 -24.77
C ASP A 284 2.64 -9.56 -23.66
N ALA A 285 1.62 -8.75 -23.93
CA ALA A 285 1.07 -7.81 -22.96
C ALA A 285 0.41 -8.56 -21.79
N ASP A 286 -0.38 -9.60 -22.09
CA ASP A 286 -1.04 -10.42 -21.07
C ASP A 286 -0.02 -11.15 -20.21
N ASN A 287 1.00 -11.74 -20.85
CA ASN A 287 2.11 -12.39 -20.15
C ASN A 287 2.85 -11.40 -19.24
N TYR A 288 3.15 -10.19 -19.71
CA TYR A 288 3.80 -9.16 -18.89
C TYR A 288 2.93 -8.73 -17.70
N ILE A 289 1.62 -8.56 -17.89
CA ILE A 289 0.71 -8.20 -16.80
C ILE A 289 0.69 -9.30 -15.72
N GLU A 290 0.58 -10.56 -16.13
CA GLU A 290 0.58 -11.72 -15.22
C GLU A 290 1.89 -11.85 -14.43
N VAL A 291 3.02 -11.42 -14.99
CA VAL A 291 4.31 -11.42 -14.31
C VAL A 291 4.49 -10.18 -13.42
N LEU A 292 4.18 -9.00 -13.93
CA LEU A 292 4.48 -7.72 -13.28
C LEU A 292 3.66 -7.51 -12.02
N VAL A 293 2.38 -7.88 -12.00
CA VAL A 293 1.50 -7.64 -10.84
C VAL A 293 1.99 -8.41 -9.60
N PRO A 294 2.20 -9.74 -9.63
CA PRO A 294 2.74 -10.49 -8.49
C PRO A 294 4.18 -10.11 -8.17
N THR A 295 5.01 -9.79 -9.17
CA THR A 295 6.41 -9.42 -8.94
C THR A 295 6.52 -8.09 -8.22
N SER A 296 5.85 -7.05 -8.74
CA SER A 296 5.89 -5.70 -8.18
C SER A 296 5.24 -5.60 -6.81
N PHE A 297 4.24 -6.44 -6.51
CA PHE A 297 3.63 -6.53 -5.18
C PHE A 297 4.67 -6.74 -4.05
N ASN A 298 5.72 -7.51 -4.31
CA ASN A 298 6.74 -7.85 -3.33
C ASN A 298 7.71 -6.71 -3.02
N PHE A 299 7.80 -5.74 -3.92
CA PHE A 299 8.60 -4.55 -3.69
C PHE A 299 7.79 -3.53 -2.86
N PRO A 300 8.45 -2.73 -2.01
CA PRO A 300 7.80 -1.64 -1.29
C PRO A 300 7.06 -0.73 -2.28
N ASN A 301 5.73 -0.73 -2.20
CA ASN A 301 4.89 0.16 -2.99
C ASN A 301 4.77 1.54 -2.32
N ILE A 302 4.27 2.53 -3.05
CA ILE A 302 4.13 3.90 -2.53
C ILE A 302 3.25 3.95 -1.28
N GLY A 303 2.23 3.09 -1.15
CA GLY A 303 1.40 2.99 0.05
C GLY A 303 2.19 2.62 1.30
N LYS A 304 3.05 1.59 1.20
CA LYS A 304 4.00 1.21 2.26
C LYS A 304 5.04 2.29 2.51
N LEU A 305 5.60 2.90 1.46
CA LEU A 305 6.62 3.94 1.61
C LEU A 305 6.07 5.20 2.26
N LEU A 306 4.81 5.54 2.00
CA LEU A 306 4.18 6.70 2.62
C LEU A 306 4.02 6.52 4.14
N THR A 307 4.00 5.30 4.67
CA THR A 307 3.96 5.09 6.13
C THR A 307 5.25 5.55 6.82
N LEU A 308 6.37 5.67 6.09
CA LEU A 308 7.62 6.25 6.61
C LEU A 308 7.46 7.71 7.03
N PHE A 309 6.45 8.41 6.48
CA PHE A 309 6.05 9.73 6.96
C PHE A 309 5.73 9.72 8.47
N PHE A 310 5.25 8.60 9.02
CA PHE A 310 5.01 8.46 10.45
C PHE A 310 6.28 8.68 11.28
N VAL A 311 7.44 8.20 10.83
CA VAL A 311 8.70 8.39 11.57
C VAL A 311 9.10 9.87 11.59
N LEU A 312 8.90 10.57 10.46
CA LEU A 312 9.15 12.01 10.37
C LEU A 312 8.17 12.81 11.23
N PHE A 313 6.91 12.40 11.25
CA PHE A 313 5.88 12.92 12.15
C PHE A 313 6.26 12.70 13.62
N ALA A 314 6.66 11.49 14.01
CA ALA A 314 7.02 11.16 15.39
C ALA A 314 8.22 11.98 15.86
N GLY A 315 9.22 12.17 14.99
CA GLY A 315 10.35 13.06 15.26
C GLY A 315 9.89 14.50 15.50
N TRP A 316 9.05 15.05 14.62
CA TRP A 316 8.45 16.37 14.82
C TRP A 316 7.61 16.45 16.10
N PHE A 317 6.81 15.43 16.38
CA PHE A 317 5.88 15.35 17.52
C PHE A 317 6.60 15.38 18.87
N VAL A 318 7.77 14.73 18.96
CA VAL A 318 8.63 14.70 20.16
C VAL A 318 9.63 15.87 20.19
N GLY A 319 9.62 16.73 19.17
CA GLY A 319 10.54 17.87 19.06
C GLY A 319 11.96 17.50 18.59
N LYS A 320 12.16 16.27 18.10
CA LYS A 320 13.40 15.78 17.50
C LYS A 320 13.29 15.76 15.98
N ASN A 321 13.46 16.92 15.36
CA ASN A 321 13.46 17.02 13.90
C ASN A 321 14.63 16.23 13.31
N ILE A 322 14.34 15.37 12.34
CA ILE A 322 15.37 14.64 11.58
C ILE A 322 16.06 15.63 10.63
N ALA A 323 17.39 15.68 10.68
CA ALA A 323 18.16 16.58 9.83
C ALA A 323 18.07 16.14 8.36
N LEU A 324 18.07 17.11 7.44
CA LEU A 324 18.03 16.83 5.99
C LEU A 324 19.22 15.96 5.53
N ALA A 325 20.34 15.98 6.25
CA ALA A 325 21.50 15.15 5.98
C ALA A 325 21.25 13.64 6.21
N ASP A 326 20.30 13.30 7.09
CA ASP A 326 19.98 11.90 7.44
C ASP A 326 18.96 11.28 6.49
N TYR A 327 18.29 12.09 5.65
CA TYR A 327 17.22 11.63 4.75
C TYR A 327 17.67 10.56 3.76
N PRO A 328 18.86 10.64 3.11
CA PRO A 328 19.32 9.58 2.23
C PRO A 328 19.52 8.25 2.95
N GLY A 329 20.13 8.28 4.15
CA GLY A 329 20.31 7.09 4.98
C GLY A 329 18.98 6.49 5.41
N PHE A 330 18.05 7.34 5.88
CA PHE A 330 16.69 6.96 6.22
C PHE A 330 15.93 6.34 5.05
N ALA A 331 16.05 6.89 3.83
CA ALA A 331 15.42 6.32 2.64
C ALA A 331 15.94 4.92 2.33
N VAL A 332 17.25 4.72 2.33
CA VAL A 332 17.86 3.41 2.03
C VAL A 332 17.44 2.39 3.08
N ILE A 333 17.66 2.70 4.35
CA ILE A 333 17.33 1.79 5.46
C ILE A 333 15.83 1.49 5.47
N GLY A 334 14.98 2.51 5.39
CA GLY A 334 13.53 2.34 5.40
C GLY A 334 13.00 1.55 4.21
N LEU A 335 13.58 1.74 3.01
CA LEU A 335 13.23 0.94 1.84
C LEU A 335 13.50 -0.54 2.08
N PHE A 336 14.70 -0.91 2.56
CA PHE A 336 15.09 -2.30 2.77
C PHE A 336 14.31 -2.95 3.92
N THR A 337 14.05 -2.22 5.00
CA THR A 337 13.31 -2.76 6.13
C THR A 337 11.83 -2.96 5.80
N LEU A 338 11.23 -2.15 4.91
CA LEU A 338 9.83 -2.28 4.48
C LEU A 338 9.51 -3.57 3.71
N PHE A 339 10.52 -4.28 3.21
CA PHE A 339 10.30 -5.64 2.70
C PHE A 339 9.87 -6.59 3.84
N GLY A 340 10.41 -6.42 5.04
CA GLY A 340 9.98 -7.16 6.24
C GLY A 340 8.60 -6.76 6.77
N GLY A 341 7.97 -5.75 6.17
CA GLY A 341 6.66 -5.26 6.56
C GLY A 341 6.74 -3.98 7.39
N VAL A 342 5.61 -3.29 7.49
CA VAL A 342 5.51 -2.00 8.19
C VAL A 342 5.70 -2.18 9.70
N ASP A 343 5.21 -3.30 10.25
CA ASP A 343 5.28 -3.61 11.68
C ASP A 343 6.71 -3.87 12.17
N LEU A 344 7.61 -4.26 11.26
CA LEU A 344 9.04 -4.40 11.53
C LEU A 344 9.78 -3.09 11.21
N ALA A 345 9.43 -2.43 10.11
CA ALA A 345 10.12 -1.23 9.65
C ALA A 345 9.95 -0.02 10.56
N LEU A 346 8.75 0.26 11.06
CA LEU A 346 8.53 1.48 11.84
C LEU A 346 9.22 1.45 13.21
N PRO A 347 9.10 0.41 14.04
CA PRO A 347 9.83 0.35 15.31
C PRO A 347 11.35 0.44 15.11
N PHE A 348 11.86 -0.27 14.10
CA PHE A 348 13.28 -0.26 13.76
C PHE A 348 13.78 1.13 13.35
N LEU A 349 13.03 1.84 12.50
CA LEU A 349 13.40 3.19 12.09
C LEU A 349 13.26 4.23 13.21
N LEU A 350 12.26 4.09 14.09
CA LEU A 350 12.13 4.96 15.25
C LEU A 350 13.38 4.87 16.14
N ASP A 351 13.81 3.65 16.47
CA ASP A 351 15.01 3.41 17.26
C ASP A 351 16.29 3.88 16.55
N GLN A 352 16.44 3.58 15.26
CA GLN A 352 17.56 4.04 14.45
C GLN A 352 17.67 5.58 14.42
N MET A 353 16.53 6.27 14.41
CA MET A 353 16.46 7.74 14.48
C MET A 353 16.48 8.26 15.93
N GLN A 354 16.62 7.36 16.91
CA GLN A 354 16.55 7.58 18.36
C GLN A 354 15.33 8.43 18.75
N ILE A 355 14.19 8.06 18.18
CA ILE A 355 12.84 8.51 18.54
C ILE A 355 12.25 7.43 19.46
N PRO A 356 11.58 7.80 20.57
CA PRO A 356 10.94 6.85 21.46
C PRO A 356 10.05 5.84 20.72
N SER A 357 10.25 4.56 20.99
CA SER A 357 9.57 3.45 20.29
C SER A 357 8.11 3.29 20.72
N ASP A 358 7.70 3.86 21.85
CA ASP A 358 6.31 3.99 22.28
C ASP A 358 5.47 4.84 21.31
N MET A 359 6.11 5.68 20.47
CA MET A 359 5.44 6.33 19.35
C MET A 359 4.83 5.31 18.38
N TYR A 360 5.39 4.10 18.26
CA TYR A 360 4.79 3.06 17.43
C TYR A 360 3.39 2.67 17.91
N GLU A 361 3.10 2.73 19.22
CA GLU A 361 1.75 2.45 19.73
C GLU A 361 0.72 3.43 19.16
N LEU A 362 1.12 4.70 18.98
CA LEU A 362 0.28 5.70 18.31
C LEU A 362 0.01 5.35 16.84
N TYR A 363 1.00 4.79 16.13
CA TYR A 363 0.80 4.28 14.77
C TYR A 363 -0.18 3.10 14.76
N VAL A 364 -0.05 2.16 15.70
CA VAL A 364 -0.92 0.99 15.82
C VAL A 364 -2.37 1.40 16.05
N VAL A 365 -2.62 2.41 16.89
CA VAL A 365 -3.97 2.96 17.12
C VAL A 365 -4.58 3.51 15.83
N THR A 366 -3.80 4.19 15.00
CA THR A 366 -4.26 4.67 13.67
C THR A 366 -4.18 3.62 12.57
N GLY A 367 -3.70 2.41 12.90
CA GLY A 367 -3.26 1.40 11.96
C GLY A 367 -4.32 0.95 10.98
N VAL A 368 -5.61 0.97 11.38
CA VAL A 368 -6.72 0.57 10.51
C VAL A 368 -6.95 1.61 9.40
N LEU A 369 -7.03 2.90 9.76
CA LEU A 369 -7.15 3.98 8.78
C LEU A 369 -5.91 4.04 7.89
N ASN A 370 -4.72 3.95 8.49
CA ASN A 370 -3.46 3.92 7.73
C ASN A 370 -3.46 2.76 6.74
N SER A 371 -3.86 1.57 7.17
CA SER A 371 -3.92 0.37 6.33
C SER A 371 -4.87 0.55 5.15
N TRP A 372 -6.07 1.11 5.36
CA TRP A 372 -7.04 1.36 4.29
C TRP A 372 -6.52 2.32 3.23
N PHE A 373 -6.01 3.49 3.65
CA PHE A 373 -5.50 4.50 2.75
C PHE A 373 -4.17 4.08 2.10
N ALA A 374 -3.24 3.50 2.86
CA ALA A 374 -2.01 2.92 2.32
C ALA A 374 -2.33 1.86 1.26
N THR A 375 -3.31 0.98 1.53
CA THR A 375 -3.71 -0.04 0.56
C THR A 375 -4.34 0.57 -0.67
N LEU A 376 -5.23 1.57 -0.54
CA LEU A 376 -5.82 2.27 -1.68
C LEU A 376 -4.72 2.86 -2.60
N LEU A 377 -3.72 3.49 -2.01
CA LEU A 377 -2.54 4.00 -2.73
C LEU A 377 -1.69 2.89 -3.32
N ALA A 378 -1.48 1.80 -2.60
CA ALA A 378 -0.76 0.64 -3.07
C ALA A 378 -1.42 0.00 -4.30
N VAL A 379 -2.76 -0.08 -4.33
CA VAL A 379 -3.55 -0.59 -5.46
C VAL A 379 -3.35 0.30 -6.69
N MET A 380 -3.52 1.62 -6.54
CA MET A 380 -3.33 2.54 -7.66
C MET A 380 -1.88 2.53 -8.15
N ASN A 381 -0.91 2.50 -7.24
CA ASN A 381 0.50 2.41 -7.59
C ASN A 381 0.80 1.14 -8.39
N LEU A 382 0.34 -0.02 -7.93
CA LEU A 382 0.56 -1.29 -8.61
C LEU A 382 -0.12 -1.31 -9.98
N TYR A 383 -1.36 -0.81 -10.07
CA TYR A 383 -2.07 -0.72 -11.34
C TYR A 383 -1.36 0.21 -12.33
N ALA A 384 -0.99 1.43 -11.91
CA ALA A 384 -0.25 2.38 -12.72
C ALA A 384 1.12 1.82 -13.14
N PHE A 385 1.86 1.21 -12.21
CA PHE A 385 3.12 0.52 -12.47
C PHE A 385 2.96 -0.51 -13.57
N THR A 386 1.96 -1.40 -13.46
CA THR A 386 1.70 -2.45 -14.44
C THR A 386 1.38 -1.88 -15.81
N LEU A 387 0.50 -0.88 -15.90
CA LEU A 387 0.18 -0.25 -17.19
C LEU A 387 1.42 0.37 -17.84
N VAL A 388 2.21 1.12 -17.08
CA VAL A 388 3.40 1.83 -17.58
C VAL A 388 4.48 0.83 -17.99
N ALA A 389 4.79 -0.14 -17.15
CA ALA A 389 5.82 -1.15 -17.40
C ALA A 389 5.43 -2.06 -18.58
N THR A 390 4.17 -2.51 -18.68
CA THR A 390 3.70 -3.29 -19.82
C THR A 390 3.76 -2.45 -21.11
N CYS A 391 3.35 -1.19 -21.08
CA CYS A 391 3.48 -0.30 -22.25
C CYS A 391 4.93 -0.07 -22.67
N ALA A 392 5.85 0.05 -21.71
CA ALA A 392 7.28 0.18 -21.95
C ALA A 392 7.84 -1.10 -22.59
N ALA A 393 7.51 -2.26 -22.02
CA ALA A 393 7.99 -3.56 -22.48
C ALA A 393 7.45 -3.93 -23.89
N THR A 394 6.22 -3.52 -24.21
CA THR A 394 5.59 -3.77 -25.52
C THR A 394 5.90 -2.69 -26.57
N GLY A 395 6.54 -1.58 -26.19
CA GLY A 395 6.91 -0.50 -27.11
C GLY A 395 5.75 0.39 -27.55
N VAL A 396 4.60 0.32 -26.88
CA VAL A 396 3.39 1.11 -27.20
C VAL A 396 3.30 2.41 -26.39
N MET A 397 4.36 2.75 -25.65
CA MET A 397 4.45 3.96 -24.83
C MET A 397 4.30 5.22 -25.69
N LYS A 398 3.50 6.19 -25.23
CA LYS A 398 3.29 7.48 -25.89
C LYS A 398 3.80 8.60 -24.99
N ILE A 399 5.10 8.88 -25.06
CA ILE A 399 5.71 9.96 -24.29
C ILE A 399 5.39 11.29 -24.98
N ASN A 400 4.60 12.13 -24.34
CA ASN A 400 4.37 13.50 -24.79
C ASN A 400 4.98 14.48 -23.77
N TRP A 401 6.19 14.98 -24.07
CA TRP A 401 6.95 15.85 -23.17
C TRP A 401 6.21 17.13 -22.80
N SER A 402 5.37 17.67 -23.70
CA SER A 402 4.54 18.84 -23.39
C SER A 402 3.43 18.52 -22.40
N ARG A 403 2.83 17.32 -22.45
CA ARG A 403 1.82 16.92 -21.46
C ARG A 403 2.47 16.62 -20.11
N ILE A 404 3.63 15.95 -20.10
CA ILE A 404 4.37 15.63 -18.88
C ILE A 404 4.80 16.91 -18.16
N SER A 405 5.43 17.85 -18.86
CA SER A 405 5.86 19.13 -18.26
C SER A 405 4.68 19.95 -17.72
N ARG A 406 3.59 20.08 -18.48
CA ARG A 406 2.37 20.76 -17.98
C ARG A 406 1.80 20.05 -16.75
N PHE A 407 1.70 18.72 -16.78
CA PHE A 407 1.21 17.95 -15.65
C PHE A 407 2.11 18.07 -14.42
N ALA A 408 3.43 18.06 -14.60
CA ALA A 408 4.40 18.23 -13.52
C ALA A 408 4.29 19.62 -12.88
N ILE A 409 4.17 20.69 -13.69
CA ILE A 409 3.98 22.06 -13.19
C ILE A 409 2.67 22.17 -12.41
N ILE A 410 1.56 21.68 -12.97
CA ILE A 410 0.25 21.71 -12.29
C ILE A 410 0.30 20.92 -10.99
N SER A 411 0.91 19.73 -11.00
CA SER A 411 1.04 18.89 -9.81
C SER A 411 1.93 19.53 -8.75
N LEU A 412 2.99 20.22 -9.15
CA LEU A 412 3.83 20.98 -8.22
C LEU A 412 3.05 22.12 -7.57
N VAL A 413 2.28 22.89 -8.34
CA VAL A 413 1.44 23.98 -7.81
C VAL A 413 0.39 23.42 -6.84
N ILE A 414 -0.31 22.34 -7.22
CA ILE A 414 -1.30 21.68 -6.35
C ILE A 414 -0.63 21.17 -5.08
N PHE A 415 0.56 20.58 -5.19
CA PHE A 415 1.27 20.03 -4.03
C PHE A 415 1.78 21.13 -3.09
N VAL A 416 2.29 22.25 -3.61
CA VAL A 416 2.67 23.42 -2.79
C VAL A 416 1.44 24.01 -2.10
N ALA A 417 0.33 24.20 -2.82
CA ALA A 417 -0.93 24.67 -2.24
C ALA A 417 -1.45 23.69 -1.17
N PHE A 418 -1.31 22.39 -1.40
CA PHE A 418 -1.62 21.35 -0.44
C PHE A 418 -0.76 21.48 0.83
N LEU A 419 0.57 21.61 0.73
CA LEU A 419 1.45 21.76 1.88
C LEU A 419 1.13 23.04 2.69
N LEU A 420 0.90 24.17 2.01
CA LEU A 420 0.54 25.43 2.66
C LEU A 420 -0.83 25.35 3.34
N GLY A 421 -1.82 24.74 2.68
CA GLY A 421 -3.15 24.51 3.25
C GLY A 421 -3.10 23.59 4.46
N MET A 422 -2.32 22.50 4.39
CA MET A 422 -2.11 21.60 5.51
C MET A 422 -1.41 22.31 6.67
N ARG A 423 -0.39 23.13 6.41
CA ARG A 423 0.29 23.90 7.44
C ARG A 423 -0.62 24.89 8.14
N PHE A 424 -1.45 25.58 7.38
CA PHE A 424 -2.46 26.48 7.93
C PHE A 424 -3.44 25.71 8.83
N LEU A 425 -4.02 24.62 8.31
CA LEU A 425 -4.98 23.80 9.04
C LEU A 425 -4.39 23.23 10.34
N LEU A 426 -3.17 22.69 10.27
CA LEU A 426 -2.47 22.16 11.45
C LEU A 426 -2.13 23.25 12.46
N SER A 427 -1.74 24.45 12.01
CA SER A 427 -1.47 25.58 12.92
C SER A 427 -2.70 26.01 13.72
N GLU A 428 -3.89 25.98 13.12
CA GLU A 428 -5.15 26.25 13.82
C GLU A 428 -5.52 25.14 14.82
N MET A 429 -5.29 23.88 14.45
CA MET A 429 -5.61 22.74 15.31
C MET A 429 -4.68 22.69 16.54
N VAL A 430 -3.37 22.80 16.32
CA VAL A 430 -2.36 22.80 17.39
C VAL A 430 -2.56 23.99 18.33
N SER A 431 -2.86 25.19 17.79
CA SER A 431 -3.13 26.37 18.61
C SER A 431 -4.35 26.20 19.52
N LYS A 432 -5.42 25.54 19.05
CA LYS A 432 -6.63 25.28 19.86
C LYS A 432 -6.36 24.29 21.00
N GLU A 433 -5.59 23.24 20.77
CA GLU A 433 -5.22 22.27 21.82
C GLU A 433 -4.29 22.89 22.88
N ASP A 434 -3.33 23.74 22.47
CA ASP A 434 -2.45 24.46 23.39
C ASP A 434 -3.22 25.47 24.26
N ILE A 435 -4.22 26.17 23.71
CA ILE A 435 -5.10 27.06 24.47
C ILE A 435 -5.90 26.27 25.51
N GLN A 436 -6.45 25.12 25.13
CA GLN A 436 -7.25 24.28 26.02
C GLN A 436 -6.39 23.69 27.16
N ARG A 437 -5.15 23.28 26.87
CA ARG A 437 -4.17 22.85 27.88
C ARG A 437 -3.72 23.97 28.81
N ARG A 438 -3.43 25.17 28.29
CA ARG A 438 -3.08 26.34 29.13
C ARG A 438 -4.23 26.72 30.07
N THR A 439 -5.46 26.65 29.58
CA THR A 439 -6.67 26.94 30.38
C THR A 439 -6.87 25.90 31.49
N LEU A 440 -6.64 24.61 31.20
CA LEU A 440 -6.70 23.54 32.21
C LEU A 440 -5.59 23.67 33.26
N MET A 441 -4.35 23.95 32.85
CA MET A 441 -3.23 24.17 33.79
C MET A 441 -3.42 25.43 34.65
N GLN A 442 -3.99 26.50 34.10
CA GLN A 442 -4.34 27.69 34.88
C GLN A 442 -5.48 27.42 35.87
N SER A 443 -6.46 26.59 35.52
CA SER A 443 -7.53 26.20 36.46
C SER A 443 -7.02 25.35 37.63
N VAL A 444 -6.06 24.45 37.37
CA VAL A 444 -5.43 23.63 38.42
C VAL A 444 -4.52 24.47 39.30
N ALA A 445 -3.79 25.44 38.73
CA ALA A 445 -2.95 26.37 39.47
C ALA A 445 -3.75 27.42 40.28
N SER A 446 -5.02 27.65 39.97
CA SER A 446 -5.90 28.56 40.72
C SER A 446 -6.68 27.88 41.86
N CYS A 447 -6.63 26.55 41.95
CA CYS A 447 -7.31 25.75 42.98
C CYS A 447 -6.36 25.17 44.06
N GLY A 448 -5.06 25.46 43.98
CA GLY A 448 -4.06 25.20 45.03
C GLY A 448 -3.56 26.50 45.60
#